data_AF-A0A4W5KXB1-F1
#
_entry.id   AF-A0A4W5KXB1-F1
#
_cell.length_a   1.000
_cell.length_b   1.000
_cell.length_c   1.000
_cell.angle_alpha   90.00
_cell.angle_beta   90.00
_cell.angle_gamma   90.00
#
_symmetry.space_group_name_H-M   'P 1'
#
loop_
_entity.id
_entity.type
_entity.pdbx_description
1 polymer ?
#
loop_
_entity_poly.entity_id
_entity_poly.type
_entity_poly.pdbx_seq_one_letter_code
_entity_poly.pdbx_strand_id
1 'polypeptide(L)' 'MENNICQRDQAPVCPVDSSGCFTEEVTDFVGQYVKDADKNIIKWLKEQGRLVNSSSFKHSYPFCWR' A
#
# COMPACT_ATOMS: atom_id res chain seq x y z
N MET A 1 -12.40 0.13 18.48
CA MET A 1 -11.33 0.74 19.30
C MET A 1 -10.79 -0.20 20.38
N GLU A 2 -11.32 -1.42 20.54
CA GLU A 2 -10.89 -2.35 21.62
C GLU A 2 -9.46 -2.90 21.49
N ASN A 3 -8.80 -2.75 20.34
CA ASN A 3 -7.43 -3.24 20.13
C ASN A 3 -6.36 -2.14 20.09
N ASN A 4 -6.68 -0.87 20.41
CA ASN A 4 -5.75 0.28 20.35
C ASN A 4 -5.00 0.49 19.00
N ILE A 5 -5.49 -0.10 17.90
CA ILE A 5 -4.81 -0.04 16.59
C ILE A 5 -4.84 1.38 15.99
N CYS A 6 -5.90 2.16 16.24
CA CYS A 6 -5.98 3.56 15.85
C CYS A 6 -6.54 4.37 17.03
N GLN A 7 -5.80 5.39 17.48
CA GLN A 7 -6.29 6.33 18.50
C GLN A 7 -7.03 7.52 17.88
N ARG A 8 -7.92 8.13 18.66
CA ARG A 8 -8.80 9.22 18.19
C ARG A 8 -8.05 10.46 17.72
N ASP A 9 -6.90 10.71 18.34
CA ASP A 9 -6.07 11.90 18.12
C ASP A 9 -4.73 11.59 17.41
N GLN A 10 -4.58 10.39 16.86
CA GLN A 10 -3.36 9.97 16.17
C GLN A 10 -3.38 10.42 14.70
N ALA A 11 -2.27 11.00 14.24
CA ALA A 11 -2.08 11.36 12.84
C ALA A 11 -2.16 10.10 11.95
N PRO A 12 -2.82 10.17 10.77
CA PRO A 12 -2.91 9.04 9.87
C PRO A 12 -1.51 8.67 9.36
N VAL A 13 -1.19 7.37 9.41
CA VAL A 13 0.05 6.86 8.83
C VAL A 13 -0.07 6.92 7.31
N CYS A 14 0.76 7.74 6.67
CA CYS A 14 0.80 7.92 5.22
C CYS A 14 2.24 7.71 4.73
N PRO A 15 2.64 6.46 4.44
CA PRO A 15 4.02 6.13 4.09
C PRO A 15 4.34 6.43 2.61
N VAL A 16 3.65 7.41 2.01
CA VAL A 16 3.76 7.76 0.59
C VAL A 16 4.01 9.25 0.49
N ASP A 17 5.01 9.63 -0.30
CA ASP A 17 5.39 11.00 -0.55
C ASP A 17 4.46 11.70 -1.57
N SER A 18 4.69 12.99 -1.81
CA SER A 18 3.91 13.77 -2.79
C SER A 18 4.09 13.33 -4.24
N SER A 19 5.12 12.51 -4.53
CA SER A 19 5.37 11.94 -5.86
C SER A 19 4.66 10.59 -6.05
N GLY A 20 4.01 10.06 -5.01
CA GLY A 20 3.38 8.75 -5.04
C GLY A 20 4.38 7.61 -4.83
N CYS A 21 5.54 7.89 -4.23
CA CYS A 21 6.57 6.89 -3.90
C CYS A 21 6.56 6.57 -2.40
N PHE A 22 6.91 5.33 -2.04
CA PHE A 22 7.01 4.94 -0.63
C PHE A 22 8.17 5.63 0.10
N THR A 23 7.93 6.07 1.34
CA THR A 23 8.92 6.68 2.22
C THR A 23 9.76 5.62 2.96
N GLU A 24 10.78 6.06 3.71
CA GLU A 24 11.66 5.21 4.51
C GLU A 24 10.92 4.42 5.62
N GLU A 25 9.68 4.81 5.95
CA GLU A 25 8.82 4.08 6.88
C GLU A 25 8.49 2.66 6.37
N VAL A 26 8.54 2.43 5.06
CA VAL A 26 8.31 1.13 4.43
C VAL A 26 9.60 0.67 3.73
N THR A 27 10.51 0.11 4.51
CA THR A 27 11.87 -0.28 4.08
C THR A 27 11.90 -1.25 2.90
N ASP A 28 10.89 -2.12 2.77
CA ASP A 28 10.85 -3.14 1.72
C ASP A 28 10.60 -2.56 0.31
N PHE A 29 9.98 -1.36 0.23
CA PHE A 29 9.54 -0.76 -1.03
C PHE A 29 9.93 0.73 -1.17
N VAL A 30 10.88 1.21 -0.36
CA VAL A 30 11.31 2.63 -0.36
C VAL A 30 11.63 3.12 -1.76
N GLY A 31 11.09 4.30 -2.11
CA GLY A 31 11.30 4.94 -3.39
C GLY A 31 10.55 4.30 -4.57
N GLN A 32 9.80 3.22 -4.36
CA GLN A 32 8.97 2.63 -5.41
C GLN A 32 7.66 3.41 -5.54
N TYR A 33 7.25 3.66 -6.78
CA TYR A 33 5.94 4.21 -7.07
C TYR A 33 4.85 3.22 -6.67
N VAL A 34 3.74 3.72 -6.10
CA VAL A 34 2.66 2.90 -5.53
C VAL A 34 2.16 1.79 -6.46
N LYS A 35 2.06 2.05 -7.77
CA LYS A 35 1.56 1.05 -8.75
C LYS A 35 2.60 0.00 -9.14
N ASP A 36 3.88 0.34 -9.09
CA ASP A 36 4.94 -0.62 -9.38
C ASP A 36 5.13 -1.58 -8.19
N ALA A 37 4.98 -1.05 -6.97
CA ALA A 37 5.05 -1.82 -5.75
C ALA A 37 3.93 -2.88 -5.64
N ASP A 38 2.73 -2.66 -6.21
CA ASP A 38 1.61 -3.60 -6.15
C ASP A 38 2.03 -5.04 -6.53
N LYS A 39 2.83 -5.19 -7.60
CA LYS A 39 3.32 -6.50 -8.06
C LYS A 39 4.32 -7.12 -7.08
N ASN A 40 5.20 -6.29 -6.52
CA ASN A 40 6.22 -6.71 -5.57
C ASN A 40 5.60 -7.14 -4.23
N ILE A 41 4.58 -6.40 -3.77
CA ILE A 41 3.82 -6.72 -2.56
C ILE A 41 3.11 -8.07 -2.71
N ILE A 42 2.44 -8.32 -3.84
CA ILE A 42 1.78 -9.61 -4.10
C ILE A 42 2.81 -10.75 -4.07
N LYS A 43 3.99 -10.55 -4.69
CA LYS A 43 5.07 -11.55 -4.68
C LYS A 43 5.56 -11.81 -3.25
N TRP A 44 5.83 -10.76 -2.48
CA TRP A 44 6.27 -10.88 -1.08
C TRP A 44 5.23 -11.61 -0.22
N LEU A 45 3.95 -11.26 -0.34
CA LEU A 45 2.86 -11.96 0.38
C LEU A 45 2.77 -13.44 0.01
N LYS A 46 3.03 -13.79 -1.25
CA LYS A 46 3.08 -15.18 -1.72
C LYS A 46 4.26 -15.93 -1.12
N GLU A 47 5.44 -15.32 -1.09
CA GLU A 47 6.66 -15.90 -0.50
C GLU A 47 6.51 -16.12 1.01
N GLN A 48 5.80 -15.23 1.70
CA GLN A 48 5.50 -15.36 3.13
C GLN A 48 4.35 -16.34 3.43
N GLY A 49 3.73 -16.95 2.41
CA GLY A 49 2.61 -17.87 2.57
C GLY A 49 1.33 -17.21 3.10
N ARG A 50 1.21 -15.88 3.01
CA ARG A 50 0.08 -15.09 3.53
C ARG A 50 -0.97 -14.74 2.46
N LEU A 51 -0.70 -15.06 1.21
CA LEU A 51 -1.59 -14.80 0.08
C LEU A 51 -2.63 -15.93 -0.08
N VAL A 52 -3.90 -15.62 0.18
CA VAL A 52 -5.01 -16.58 0.03
C VAL A 52 -5.54 -16.62 -1.40
N ASN A 53 -5.71 -15.46 -2.04
CA ASN A 53 -6.24 -15.33 -3.39
C ASN A 53 -5.67 -14.08 -4.08
N SER A 54 -5.43 -14.15 -5.39
CA SER A 54 -4.98 -13.04 -6.22
C SER A 54 -5.74 -13.08 -7.55
N SER A 55 -6.59 -12.08 -7.81
CA SER A 55 -7.37 -11.95 -9.04
C SER A 55 -7.44 -10.49 -9.50
N SER A 56 -7.75 -10.28 -10.78
CA SER A 56 -7.95 -8.94 -11.35
C SER A 56 -9.44 -8.61 -11.45
N PHE A 57 -9.83 -7.40 -11.04
CA PHE A 57 -11.20 -6.92 -11.13
C PHE A 57 -11.30 -5.65 -11.98
N LYS A 58 -12.29 -5.60 -12.87
CA LYS A 58 -12.54 -4.43 -13.72
C LYS A 58 -13.57 -3.53 -13.06
N HIS A 59 -13.16 -2.30 -12.73
CA HIS A 59 -14.00 -1.26 -12.16
C HIS A 59 -13.57 0.12 -12.64
N SER A 60 -14.46 1.10 -12.54
CA SER A 60 -14.12 2.49 -12.80
C SER A 60 -13.28 3.04 -11.64
N TYR A 61 -12.10 3.58 -11.96
CA TYR A 61 -11.21 4.23 -11.01
C TYR A 61 -10.95 5.67 -11.45
N PRO A 62 -10.98 6.66 -10.55
CA PRO A 62 -10.75 8.06 -10.91
C PRO A 62 -9.30 8.27 -11.35
N PHE A 63 -9.11 8.90 -12.50
CA PHE A 63 -7.82 9.35 -13.00
C PHE A 63 -7.70 10.87 -12.89
N CYS A 64 -6.47 11.38 -12.88
CA CYS A 64 -6.23 12.81 -13.05
C CYS A 64 -6.92 13.29 -14.35
N TRP A 65 -7.70 14.35 -14.24
CA TRP A 65 -8.52 14.87 -15.34
C TRP A 65 -7.72 15.68 -16.37
N ARG A 66 -6.53 16.13 -15.98
CA ARG A 66 -5.56 16.83 -16.82
C ARG A 66 -4.55 15.82 -17.34
#